data_AF-A0A7S3MMB5-F1
#
_entry.id   AF-A0A7S3MMB5-F1
#
_cell.length_a   1.000
_cell.length_b   1.000
_cell.length_c   1.000
_cell.angle_alpha   90.00
_cell.angle_beta   90.00
_cell.angle_gamma   90.00
#
_symmetry.space_group_name_H-M   'P 1'
#
loop_
_entity.id
_entity.type
_entity.pdbx_description
1 polymer ?
#
loop_
_entity_poly.entity_id
_entity_poly.type
_entity_poly.pdbx_seq_one_letter_code
_entity_poly.pdbx_strand_id
1 'polypeptide(L)'
;RPILQNHPAGDKDIYEIRKAFVAEPGNSLVVADYGQLELRILAHMTNCVGMIEAFKLGGDFHSRTALGMYPEIQKELDDGSLLLEWDYSKGEPPVPLLKDKYSNERKKAKIMNFSIAYGKTVHGFSKDWGCTLEEAQNTVDLWYNDRPEVRDWQQ
;
A
#
# COMPACT_ATOMS: atom_id res chain seq x y z
N ARG A 1 13.30 -30.30 -7.70
CA ARG A 1 12.63 -29.19 -8.41
C ARG A 1 12.81 -27.93 -7.56
N PRO A 2 13.35 -26.82 -8.08
CA PRO A 2 13.54 -25.60 -7.28
C PRO A 2 12.18 -24.96 -6.92
N ILE A 3 12.10 -24.33 -5.75
CA ILE A 3 10.90 -23.60 -5.30
C ILE A 3 11.06 -22.14 -5.71
N LEU A 4 10.45 -21.75 -6.82
CA LEU A 4 10.63 -20.42 -7.41
C LEU A 4 9.99 -19.28 -6.59
N GLN A 5 9.04 -19.59 -5.71
CA GLN A 5 8.34 -18.62 -4.87
C GLN A 5 9.20 -18.09 -3.72
N ASN A 6 10.19 -18.86 -3.27
CA ASN A 6 11.02 -18.50 -2.11
C ASN A 6 12.26 -17.67 -2.48
N HIS A 7 12.43 -17.32 -3.77
CA HIS A 7 13.58 -16.52 -4.17
C HIS A 7 13.50 -15.11 -3.58
N PRO A 8 14.58 -14.63 -2.94
CA PRO A 8 14.62 -13.29 -2.35
C PRO A 8 14.41 -12.22 -3.42
N ALA A 9 13.98 -11.03 -3.00
CA ALA A 9 13.74 -9.89 -3.87
C ALA A 9 14.11 -8.58 -3.14
N GLY A 10 14.42 -7.54 -3.91
CA GLY A 10 14.83 -6.24 -3.38
C GLY A 10 16.07 -6.34 -2.50
N ASP A 11 16.10 -5.61 -1.39
CA ASP A 11 17.25 -5.53 -0.46
C ASP A 11 17.65 -6.88 0.14
N LYS A 12 16.78 -7.89 0.08
CA LYS A 12 17.06 -9.24 0.59
C LYS A 12 17.78 -10.12 -0.42
N ASP A 13 17.81 -9.76 -1.70
CA ASP A 13 18.46 -10.54 -2.76
C ASP A 13 19.96 -10.21 -2.88
N ILE A 14 20.72 -10.52 -1.83
CA ILE A 14 22.14 -10.19 -1.72
C ILE A 14 23.03 -10.81 -2.82
N TYR A 15 22.57 -11.91 -3.44
CA TYR A 15 23.29 -12.60 -4.50
C TYR A 15 22.70 -12.33 -5.88
N GLU A 16 21.70 -11.46 -5.97
CA GLU A 16 21.01 -11.09 -7.20
C GLU A 16 20.54 -12.32 -8.00
N ILE A 17 20.02 -13.35 -7.30
CA ILE A 17 19.70 -14.67 -7.88
C ILE A 17 18.75 -14.52 -9.06
N ARG A 18 17.82 -13.56 -9.00
CA ARG A 18 16.86 -13.31 -10.09
C ARG A 18 17.54 -12.88 -11.40
N LYS A 19 18.73 -12.26 -11.35
CA LYS A 19 19.51 -11.89 -12.55
C LYS A 19 20.09 -13.09 -13.29
N ALA A 20 20.16 -14.27 -12.67
CA ALA A 20 20.58 -15.50 -13.35
C ALA A 20 19.53 -16.02 -14.35
N PHE A 21 18.28 -15.57 -14.26
CA PHE A 21 17.22 -15.91 -15.20
C PHE A 21 17.28 -14.94 -16.38
N VAL A 22 17.87 -15.38 -17.48
CA VAL A 22 18.06 -14.57 -18.70
C VAL A 22 17.27 -15.15 -19.88
N ALA A 23 16.86 -14.27 -20.79
CA ALA A 23 16.31 -14.69 -22.08
C ALA A 23 17.44 -15.18 -23.00
N GLU A 24 17.09 -16.07 -23.94
CA GLU A 24 18.00 -16.42 -25.03
C GLU A 24 18.29 -15.22 -25.94
N PRO A 25 19.42 -15.22 -26.68
CA PRO A 25 19.75 -14.15 -27.62
C PRO A 25 18.61 -13.89 -28.62
N GLY A 26 18.25 -12.62 -28.82
CA GLY A 26 17.14 -12.20 -29.68
C GLY A 26 15.77 -12.23 -29.00
N ASN A 27 15.67 -12.70 -27.74
CA ASN A 27 14.43 -12.72 -26.96
C ASN A 27 14.47 -11.77 -25.77
N SER A 28 13.32 -11.59 -25.12
CA SER A 28 13.17 -10.83 -23.87
C SER A 28 12.24 -11.56 -22.91
N LEU A 29 12.52 -11.45 -21.61
CA LEU A 29 11.59 -11.89 -20.58
C LEU A 29 10.54 -10.81 -20.35
N VAL A 30 9.27 -11.19 -20.39
CA VAL A 30 8.13 -10.32 -20.07
C VAL A 30 7.58 -10.72 -18.72
N VAL A 31 7.46 -9.75 -17.82
CA VAL A 31 6.83 -9.94 -16.50
C VAL A 31 5.49 -9.22 -16.52
N ALA A 32 4.43 -9.98 -16.25
CA ALA A 32 3.10 -9.45 -16.02
C ALA A 32 2.64 -9.92 -14.63
N ASP A 33 2.32 -8.97 -13.77
CA ASP A 33 1.90 -9.23 -12.39
C ASP A 33 0.61 -8.45 -12.08
N TYR A 34 -0.23 -9.02 -11.23
CA TYR A 34 -1.47 -8.37 -10.83
C TYR A 34 -1.19 -7.34 -9.74
N GLY A 35 -1.33 -6.06 -10.08
CA GLY A 35 -1.18 -4.97 -9.12
C GLY A 35 -2.22 -5.03 -8.00
N GLN A 36 -1.78 -5.32 -6.77
CA GLN A 36 -2.59 -5.29 -5.54
C GLN A 36 -3.82 -6.21 -5.60
N LEU A 37 -3.65 -7.41 -6.17
CA LEU A 37 -4.73 -8.37 -6.42
C LEU A 37 -5.58 -8.63 -5.18
N GLU A 38 -4.97 -8.89 -4.03
CA GLU A 38 -5.67 -9.24 -2.80
C GLU A 38 -6.55 -8.10 -2.29
N LEU A 39 -6.11 -6.84 -2.42
CA LEU A 39 -6.90 -5.68 -2.02
C LEU A 39 -8.03 -5.40 -3.01
N ARG A 40 -7.84 -5.69 -4.30
CA ARG A 40 -8.92 -5.61 -5.30
C ARG A 40 -9.98 -6.67 -5.05
N ILE A 41 -9.57 -7.89 -4.66
CA ILE A 41 -10.47 -8.95 -4.24
C ILE A 41 -11.22 -8.51 -2.99
N LEU A 42 -10.54 -7.98 -1.97
CA LEU A 42 -11.19 -7.47 -0.75
C LEU A 42 -12.23 -6.40 -1.09
N ALA A 43 -11.86 -5.39 -1.88
CA ALA A 43 -12.77 -4.32 -2.30
C ALA A 43 -14.04 -4.87 -2.98
N HIS A 44 -13.88 -5.88 -3.84
CA HIS A 44 -14.99 -6.51 -4.52
C HIS A 44 -15.85 -7.37 -3.59
N MET A 45 -15.24 -8.18 -2.73
CA MET A 45 -15.95 -9.06 -1.79
C MET A 45 -16.78 -8.29 -0.77
N THR A 46 -16.27 -7.15 -0.29
CA THR A 46 -16.95 -6.31 0.70
C THR A 46 -17.86 -5.27 0.06
N ASN A 47 -17.84 -5.11 -1.27
CA ASN A 47 -18.45 -3.99 -1.98
C ASN A 47 -18.04 -2.61 -1.43
N CYS A 48 -16.82 -2.49 -0.89
CA CYS A 48 -16.35 -1.25 -0.28
C CYS A 48 -16.18 -0.14 -1.33
N VAL A 49 -17.07 0.86 -1.29
CA VAL A 49 -17.16 1.91 -2.31
C VAL A 49 -15.85 2.70 -2.39
N GLY A 50 -15.32 3.14 -1.24
CA GLY A 50 -14.08 3.91 -1.18
C GLY A 50 -12.87 3.16 -1.75
N MET A 51 -12.78 1.84 -1.53
CA MET A 51 -11.71 1.02 -2.12
C MET A 51 -11.89 0.86 -3.63
N ILE A 52 -13.10 0.56 -4.09
CA ILE A 52 -13.40 0.38 -5.52
C ILE A 52 -13.10 1.67 -6.29
N GLU A 53 -13.53 2.82 -5.78
CA GLU A 53 -13.28 4.12 -6.41
C GLU A 53 -11.79 4.45 -6.44
N ALA A 54 -11.06 4.25 -5.34
CA ALA A 54 -9.62 4.46 -5.30
C ALA A 54 -8.88 3.58 -6.33
N PHE A 55 -9.29 2.32 -6.51
CA PHE A 55 -8.68 1.45 -7.52
C PHE A 55 -9.05 1.82 -8.97
N LYS A 56 -10.22 2.41 -9.20
CA LYS A 56 -10.63 2.92 -10.52
C LYS A 56 -9.90 4.20 -10.90
N LEU A 57 -9.71 5.10 -9.94
CA LEU A 57 -8.90 6.32 -10.10
C LEU A 57 -7.44 5.98 -10.41
N GLY A 58 -6.96 4.85 -9.91
CA GLY A 58 -5.58 4.40 -10.10
C GLY A 58 -4.62 5.10 -9.13
N GLY A 59 -3.36 5.16 -9.54
CA GLY A 59 -2.29 5.73 -8.71
C GLY A 59 -1.99 4.91 -7.46
N ASP A 60 -1.57 5.58 -6.39
CA ASP A 60 -0.99 4.91 -5.23
C ASP A 60 -2.01 4.74 -4.11
N PHE A 61 -2.64 3.56 -4.08
CA PHE A 61 -3.61 3.19 -3.05
C PHE A 61 -3.07 3.33 -1.62
N HIS A 62 -1.79 3.00 -1.38
CA HIS A 62 -1.22 3.06 -0.03
C HIS A 62 -0.96 4.50 0.43
N SER A 63 -0.61 5.39 -0.49
CA SER A 63 -0.54 6.83 -0.22
C SER A 63 -1.91 7.39 0.15
N ARG A 64 -2.97 6.99 -0.57
CA ARG A 64 -4.36 7.35 -0.25
C ARG A 64 -4.79 6.84 1.13
N THR A 65 -4.39 5.62 1.50
CA THR A 65 -4.62 5.11 2.85
C THR A 65 -3.86 5.92 3.90
N ALA A 66 -2.59 6.25 3.68
CA ALA A 66 -1.81 7.06 4.62
C ALA A 66 -2.43 8.44 4.82
N LEU A 67 -2.96 9.05 3.76
CA LEU A 67 -3.65 10.34 3.85
C LEU A 67 -4.81 10.32 4.87
N GLY A 68 -5.62 9.25 4.89
CA GLY A 68 -6.71 9.09 5.87
C GLY A 68 -6.25 8.69 7.28
N MET A 69 -5.02 8.19 7.43
CA MET A 69 -4.46 7.77 8.72
C MET A 69 -3.77 8.90 9.48
N TYR A 70 -3.26 9.92 8.78
CA TYR A 70 -2.36 10.93 9.33
C TYR A 70 -2.87 12.35 9.02
N PRO A 71 -3.54 13.04 9.96
CA PRO A 71 -4.09 14.38 9.75
C PRO A 71 -3.08 15.42 9.28
N GLU A 72 -1.82 15.28 9.70
CA GLU A 72 -0.72 16.14 9.28
C GLU A 72 -0.41 16.02 7.78
N ILE A 73 -0.56 14.83 7.20
CA ILE A 73 -0.38 14.61 5.75
C ILE A 73 -1.52 15.28 4.99
N GLN A 74 -2.76 15.17 5.48
CA GLN A 74 -3.92 15.83 4.88
C GLN A 74 -3.73 17.35 4.86
N LYS A 75 -3.23 17.93 5.95
CA LYS A 75 -2.95 19.37 6.03
C LYS A 75 -1.96 19.86 4.96
N GLU A 76 -0.88 19.11 4.74
CA GLU A 76 0.10 19.48 3.70
C GLU A 76 -0.42 19.26 2.27
N LEU A 77 -1.33 18.31 2.08
CA LEU A 77 -2.03 18.17 0.81
C LEU A 77 -2.95 19.39 0.57
N ASP A 78 -3.66 19.83 1.60
CA ASP A 78 -4.61 20.95 1.54
C ASP A 78 -3.91 22.31 1.34
N ASP A 79 -2.71 22.50 1.90
CA ASP A 79 -1.93 23.73 1.72
C ASP A 79 -1.11 23.76 0.42
N GLY A 80 -1.10 22.64 -0.33
CA GLY A 80 -0.41 22.50 -1.61
C GLY A 80 1.11 22.28 -1.50
N SER A 81 1.65 22.06 -0.29
CA SER A 81 3.07 21.72 -0.08
C SER A 81 3.39 20.24 -0.31
N LEU A 82 2.37 19.41 -0.53
CA LEU A 82 2.46 17.99 -0.85
C LEU A 82 1.56 17.63 -2.04
N LEU A 83 2.01 16.69 -2.87
CA LEU A 83 1.20 16.09 -3.93
C LEU A 83 0.89 14.63 -3.62
N LEU A 84 -0.34 14.19 -3.90
CA LEU A 84 -0.68 12.77 -3.83
C LEU A 84 -0.16 12.01 -5.06
N GLU A 85 -0.30 12.61 -6.24
CA GLU A 85 0.05 12.06 -7.54
C GLU A 85 0.61 13.17 -8.45
N TRP A 86 1.44 12.77 -9.42
CA TRP A 86 2.03 13.67 -10.41
C TRP A 86 2.18 12.99 -11.76
N ASP A 87 1.91 13.75 -12.81
CA ASP A 87 2.10 13.34 -14.19
C ASP A 87 3.49 13.75 -14.67
N TYR A 88 4.42 12.79 -14.69
CA TYR A 88 5.81 13.01 -15.10
C TYR A 88 5.97 13.41 -16.57
N SER A 89 4.93 13.29 -17.41
CA SER A 89 4.98 13.86 -18.76
C SER A 89 5.05 15.39 -18.74
N LYS A 90 4.71 16.02 -17.61
CA LYS A 90 4.78 17.47 -17.37
C LYS A 90 6.11 17.91 -16.73
N GLY A 91 7.08 17.01 -16.60
CA GLY A 91 8.37 17.27 -15.97
C GLY A 91 8.42 16.86 -14.50
N GLU A 92 9.37 17.42 -13.76
CA GLU A 92 9.55 17.14 -12.33
C GLU A 92 8.43 17.75 -11.48
N PRO A 93 8.03 17.09 -10.37
CA PRO A 93 6.98 17.61 -9.51
C PRO A 93 7.43 18.90 -8.81
N PRO A 94 6.57 19.93 -8.74
CA PRO A 94 6.92 21.22 -8.13
C PRO A 94 7.07 21.15 -6.61
N VAL A 95 6.46 20.15 -5.97
CA VAL A 95 6.55 19.86 -4.55
C VAL A 95 6.63 18.34 -4.34
N PRO A 96 7.11 17.84 -3.18
CA PRO A 96 7.26 16.41 -2.96
C PRO A 96 5.94 15.62 -3.09
N LEU A 97 6.03 14.38 -3.57
CA LEU A 97 4.91 13.45 -3.49
C LEU A 97 4.83 12.80 -2.10
N LEU A 98 3.62 12.45 -1.67
CA LEU A 98 3.37 11.74 -0.41
C LEU A 98 4.24 10.49 -0.30
N LYS A 99 4.29 9.68 -1.37
CA LYS A 99 5.07 8.43 -1.39
C LYS A 99 6.57 8.64 -1.13
N ASP A 100 7.09 9.83 -1.45
CA ASP A 100 8.51 10.16 -1.37
C ASP A 100 8.82 10.83 -0.02
N LYS A 101 8.03 11.83 0.40
CA LYS A 101 8.20 12.52 1.69
C LYS A 101 7.79 11.68 2.90
N TYR A 102 6.68 10.94 2.79
CA TYR A 102 6.06 10.14 3.85
C TYR A 102 6.17 8.65 3.56
N SER A 103 7.36 8.21 3.17
CA SER A 103 7.62 6.82 2.77
C SER A 103 7.37 5.81 3.90
N ASN A 104 7.61 6.20 5.16
CA ASN A 104 7.38 5.36 6.34
C ASN A 104 5.90 5.18 6.65
N GLU A 105 5.13 6.26 6.60
CA GLU A 105 3.69 6.30 6.82
C GLU A 105 2.98 5.51 5.73
N ARG A 106 3.38 5.71 4.47
CA ARG A 106 2.93 4.89 3.34
C ARG A 106 3.24 3.41 3.54
N LYS A 107 4.43 3.06 4.06
CA LYS A 107 4.80 1.67 4.37
C LYS A 107 3.92 1.09 5.48
N LYS A 108 3.63 1.86 6.53
CA LYS A 108 2.68 1.46 7.60
C LYS A 108 1.28 1.24 7.02
N ALA A 109 0.79 2.16 6.19
CA ALA A 109 -0.50 2.05 5.51
C ALA A 109 -0.57 0.82 4.58
N LYS A 110 0.51 0.52 3.85
CA LYS A 110 0.63 -0.72 3.07
C LYS A 110 0.51 -1.95 3.97
N ILE A 111 1.28 -2.02 5.05
CA ILE A 111 1.25 -3.15 5.98
C ILE A 111 -0.14 -3.32 6.59
N MET A 112 -0.79 -2.21 6.97
CA MET A 112 -2.14 -2.20 7.53
C MET A 112 -3.17 -2.77 6.55
N ASN A 113 -3.20 -2.26 5.30
CA ASN A 113 -4.13 -2.73 4.26
C ASN A 113 -4.11 -4.25 4.10
N PHE A 114 -2.91 -4.83 3.95
CA PHE A 114 -2.77 -6.29 3.80
C PHE A 114 -3.08 -7.02 5.12
N SER A 115 -2.62 -6.49 6.25
CA SER A 115 -2.83 -7.12 7.55
C SER A 115 -4.32 -7.23 7.92
N ILE A 116 -5.13 -6.20 7.62
CA ILE A 116 -6.57 -6.23 7.82
C ILE A 116 -7.22 -7.29 6.91
N ALA A 117 -6.80 -7.37 5.64
CA ALA A 117 -7.28 -8.40 4.72
C ALA A 117 -7.03 -9.84 5.24
N TYR A 118 -5.97 -10.03 6.03
CA TYR A 118 -5.64 -11.31 6.68
C TYR A 118 -6.15 -11.43 8.13
N GLY A 119 -7.03 -10.55 8.58
CA GLY A 119 -7.69 -10.66 9.89
C GLY A 119 -6.81 -10.27 11.08
N LYS A 120 -5.80 -9.43 10.88
CA LYS A 120 -4.96 -8.95 11.99
C LYS A 120 -5.74 -8.08 12.96
N THR A 121 -5.54 -8.33 14.25
CA THR A 121 -6.19 -7.58 15.33
C THR A 121 -5.40 -6.34 15.74
N VAL A 122 -6.07 -5.43 16.45
CA VAL A 122 -5.47 -4.21 17.03
C VAL A 122 -4.29 -4.53 17.94
N HIS A 123 -4.36 -5.61 18.72
CA HIS A 123 -3.23 -6.07 19.53
C HIS A 123 -1.99 -6.40 18.68
N GLY A 124 -2.20 -7.06 17.54
CA GLY A 124 -1.12 -7.33 16.59
C GLY A 124 -0.52 -6.05 15.99
N PHE A 125 -1.34 -5.04 15.74
CA PHE A 125 -0.87 -3.74 15.24
C PHE A 125 -0.09 -2.95 16.29
N SER A 126 -0.57 -2.88 17.52
CA SER A 126 0.13 -2.23 18.64
C SER A 126 1.55 -2.80 18.82
N LYS A 127 1.69 -4.13 18.76
CA LYS A 127 2.99 -4.79 18.83
C LYS A 127 3.91 -4.44 17.66
N ASP A 128 3.40 -4.47 16.43
CA ASP A 128 4.20 -4.21 15.23
C ASP A 128 4.63 -2.75 15.08
N TRP A 129 3.78 -1.82 15.52
CA TRP A 129 4.09 -0.39 15.48
C TRP A 129 4.83 0.12 16.72
N GLY A 130 4.93 -0.69 17.77
CA GLY A 130 5.56 -0.28 19.03
C GLY A 130 4.81 0.87 19.71
N CYS A 131 3.47 0.88 19.62
CA CYS A 131 2.60 1.92 20.18
C CYS A 131 1.61 1.32 21.19
N THR A 132 0.92 2.17 21.93
CA THR A 132 -0.13 1.74 22.87
C THR A 132 -1.31 1.08 22.13
N LEU A 133 -2.10 0.28 22.85
CA LEU A 133 -3.33 -0.29 22.29
C LEU A 133 -4.33 0.80 21.84
N GLU A 134 -4.38 1.91 22.57
CA GLU A 134 -5.24 3.05 22.26
C GLU A 134 -4.83 3.73 20.94
N GLU A 135 -3.54 4.02 20.76
CA GLU A 135 -3.01 4.60 19.51
C GLU A 135 -3.25 3.67 18.32
N ALA A 136 -3.02 2.36 18.50
CA ALA A 136 -3.28 1.37 17.47
C ALA A 136 -4.77 1.30 17.11
N GLN A 137 -5.66 1.30 18.12
CA GLN A 137 -7.10 1.30 17.94
C GLN A 137 -7.56 2.54 17.17
N ASN A 138 -7.12 3.73 17.58
CA ASN A 138 -7.45 4.99 16.90
C ASN A 138 -7.06 4.97 15.42
N THR A 139 -5.86 4.45 15.11
CA THR A 139 -5.38 4.37 13.72
C THR A 139 -6.21 3.36 12.91
N VAL A 140 -6.57 2.22 13.49
CA VAL A 140 -7.41 1.20 12.85
C VAL A 140 -8.85 1.72 12.64
N ASP A 141 -9.38 2.49 13.59
CA ASP A 141 -10.70 3.11 13.47
C ASP A 141 -10.73 4.15 12.35
N LEU A 142 -9.70 4.98 12.20
CA LEU A 142 -9.55 5.88 11.05
C LEU A 142 -9.61 5.11 9.72
N TRP A 143 -8.94 3.96 9.64
CA TRP A 143 -8.96 3.14 8.43
C TRP A 143 -10.36 2.59 8.11
N TYR A 144 -11.11 2.13 9.13
CA TYR A 144 -12.46 1.61 8.97
C TYR A 144 -13.52 2.69 8.73
N ASN A 145 -13.33 3.91 9.25
CA ASN A 145 -14.25 5.02 9.01
C ASN A 145 -14.36 5.36 7.52
N ASP A 146 -13.25 5.22 6.78
CA ASP A 146 -13.23 5.37 5.31
C ASP A 146 -13.75 4.13 4.57
N ARG A 147 -13.84 2.97 5.25
CA ARG A 147 -14.08 1.64 4.66
C ARG A 147 -15.05 0.82 5.52
N PRO A 148 -16.24 1.35 5.84
CA PRO A 148 -17.16 0.72 6.79
C PRO A 148 -17.59 -0.68 6.34
N GLU A 149 -17.74 -0.91 5.03
CA GLU A 149 -18.19 -2.19 4.49
C GLU A 149 -17.18 -3.32 4.73
N VAL A 150 -15.89 -2.99 4.88
CA VAL A 150 -14.88 -3.99 5.27
C VAL A 150 -15.07 -4.41 6.72
N ARG A 151 -15.42 -3.46 7.60
CA ARG A 151 -15.70 -3.76 9.01
C ARG A 151 -16.92 -4.66 9.16
N ASP A 152 -17.98 -4.36 8.40
CA ASP A 152 -19.23 -5.11 8.44
C ASP A 152 -19.04 -6.53 7.91
N TRP A 153 -18.22 -6.72 6.87
CA TRP A 153 -17.90 -8.04 6.32
C TRP A 153 -17.12 -8.95 7.27
N GLN A 154 -16.38 -8.39 8.24
CA GLN A 154 -15.60 -9.17 9.20
C GLN A 154 -16.39 -9.66 10.42
N GLN A 155 -17.64 -9.21 10.59
CA GLN A 155 -18.54 -9.60 11.68
C GLN A 155 -19.38 -10.81 11.29
#